data_AF-A0A954ZE63-F1
#
_entry.id   AF-A0A954ZE63-F1
#
_cell.length_a   1.000
_cell.length_b   1.000
_cell.length_c   1.000
_cell.angle_alpha   90.00
_cell.angle_beta   90.00
_cell.angle_gamma   90.00
#
_symmetry.space_group_name_H-M   'P 1'
#
loop_
_entity.id
_entity.type
_entity.pdbx_description
1 polymer ?
#
loop_
_entity_poly.entity_id
_entity_poly.type
_entity_poly.pdbx_seq_one_letter_code
_entity_poly.pdbx_strand_id
1 'polypeptide(L)'
;MATASASVAWRPSLLHLVAGSLVFAGFLLTSVSWWFLLLTAAGATGPGLLREFGALRDRDEFQQRAAYRAGYHAFLVCGVMGFALVAFLRSADRGIKDPEEIATLFLSTLWFVWLLSSLLDYWGPQKTASRMLLGFGTAWGAFVVLSNTGSEWGGWQPLAMHSLLAVPFFGLAWTSRRWPKVTGLLLLALSGFFIYFFGFLRGGYPAQITRWIVFVLFVGPLLASGAALTLQRWANDEE
;
A
#
# COMPACT_ATOMS: atom_id res chain seq x y z
N MET A 1 31.12 16.74 5.09
CA MET A 1 31.79 15.53 4.58
C MET A 1 30.70 14.66 3.96
N ALA A 2 30.56 14.66 2.63
CA ALA A 2 29.42 14.04 1.97
C ALA A 2 29.56 12.51 2.01
N THR A 3 28.70 11.84 2.80
CA THR A 3 28.55 10.39 2.75
C THR A 3 27.95 10.04 1.39
N ALA A 4 28.78 9.52 0.49
CA ALA A 4 28.32 8.93 -0.75
C ALA A 4 27.36 7.79 -0.37
N SER A 5 26.06 8.02 -0.56
CA SER A 5 25.04 7.00 -0.37
C SER A 5 25.32 5.91 -1.39
N ALA A 6 26.00 4.83 -0.97
CA ALA A 6 26.20 3.66 -1.80
C ALA A 6 24.81 3.17 -2.23
N SER A 7 24.47 3.37 -3.50
CA SER A 7 23.26 2.82 -4.07
C SER A 7 23.45 1.32 -4.14
N VAL A 8 23.05 0.61 -3.08
CA VAL A 8 23.02 -0.85 -3.08
C VAL A 8 22.06 -1.26 -4.19
N ALA A 9 22.63 -1.77 -5.28
CA ALA A 9 21.86 -2.25 -6.42
C ALA A 9 21.01 -3.41 -5.94
N TRP A 10 19.69 -3.21 -5.92
CA TRP A 10 18.75 -4.24 -5.50
C TRP A 10 18.81 -5.42 -6.47
N ARG A 11 19.34 -6.55 -5.99
CA ARG A 11 19.28 -7.83 -6.70
C ARG A 11 18.22 -8.67 -6.00
N PRO A 12 17.04 -8.88 -6.60
CA PRO A 12 16.04 -9.75 -5.99
C PRO A 12 16.65 -11.14 -5.87
N SER A 13 16.81 -11.62 -4.63
CA SER A 13 17.22 -13.00 -4.43
C SER A 13 16.10 -13.94 -4.90
N LEU A 14 16.48 -15.15 -5.32
CA LEU A 14 15.52 -16.16 -5.80
C LEU A 14 14.39 -16.38 -4.79
N LEU A 15 14.70 -16.33 -3.49
CA LEU A 15 13.72 -16.40 -2.42
C LEU A 15 12.65 -15.31 -2.51
N HIS A 16 13.04 -14.05 -2.78
CA HIS A 16 12.08 -12.96 -2.90
C HIS A 16 11.21 -13.11 -4.15
N LEU A 17 11.75 -13.67 -5.24
CA LEU A 17 10.97 -13.98 -6.44
C LEU A 17 9.95 -15.09 -6.17
N VAL A 18 10.34 -16.15 -5.47
CA VAL A 18 9.44 -17.25 -5.09
C VAL A 18 8.36 -16.74 -4.13
N ALA A 19 8.73 -15.98 -3.10
CA ALA A 19 7.80 -15.37 -2.16
C ALA A 19 6.81 -14.43 -2.86
N GLY A 20 7.29 -13.55 -3.74
CA GLY A 20 6.45 -12.67 -4.55
C GLY A 20 5.51 -13.44 -5.46
N SER A 21 5.99 -14.51 -6.09
CA SER A 21 5.18 -15.40 -6.94
C SER A 21 4.09 -16.09 -6.13
N LEU A 22 4.40 -16.58 -4.92
CA LEU A 22 3.42 -17.19 -4.02
C LEU A 22 2.35 -16.20 -3.59
N VAL A 23 2.73 -14.96 -3.25
CA VAL A 23 1.78 -13.88 -2.92
C VAL A 23 0.86 -13.60 -4.11
N PHE A 24 1.44 -13.41 -5.30
CA PHE A 24 0.67 -13.06 -6.50
C PHE A 24 -0.26 -14.20 -6.94
N ALA A 25 0.26 -15.42 -7.05
CA ALA A 25 -0.53 -16.60 -7.41
C ALA A 25 -1.61 -16.90 -6.36
N GLY A 26 -1.26 -16.81 -5.06
CA GLY A 26 -2.21 -17.01 -3.98
C GLY A 26 -3.37 -16.02 -4.06
N PHE A 27 -3.06 -14.74 -4.30
CA PHE A 27 -4.08 -13.71 -4.48
C PHE A 27 -4.97 -13.97 -5.69
N LEU A 28 -4.41 -14.30 -6.86
CA LEU A 28 -5.21 -14.61 -8.06
C LEU A 28 -6.13 -15.82 -7.85
N LEU A 29 -5.63 -16.86 -7.18
CA LEU A 29 -6.37 -18.08 -6.91
C LEU A 29 -7.47 -17.91 -5.85
N THR A 30 -7.52 -16.78 -5.13
CA THR A 30 -8.66 -16.49 -4.23
C THR A 30 -10.00 -16.40 -4.97
N SER A 31 -9.99 -16.07 -6.27
CA SER A 31 -11.17 -16.12 -7.13
C SER A 31 -11.75 -17.54 -7.27
N VAL A 32 -10.93 -18.57 -7.08
CA VAL A 32 -11.31 -19.98 -7.12
C VAL A 32 -11.66 -20.50 -5.72
N SER A 33 -10.82 -20.18 -4.72
CA SER A 33 -11.06 -20.57 -3.33
C SER A 33 -10.37 -19.65 -2.35
N TRP A 34 -11.09 -19.24 -1.30
CA TRP A 34 -10.54 -18.42 -0.21
C TRP A 34 -9.38 -19.09 0.55
N TRP A 35 -9.26 -20.42 0.51
CA TRP A 35 -8.12 -21.14 1.10
C TRP A 35 -6.77 -20.74 0.50
N PHE A 36 -6.74 -20.23 -0.73
CA PHE A 36 -5.51 -19.74 -1.35
C PHE A 36 -4.94 -18.48 -0.68
N LEU A 37 -5.70 -17.83 0.22
CA LEU A 37 -5.13 -16.82 1.13
C LEU A 37 -4.02 -17.39 2.02
N LEU A 38 -4.02 -18.69 2.31
CA LEU A 38 -2.90 -19.32 3.04
C LEU A 38 -1.61 -19.29 2.21
N LEU A 39 -1.69 -19.42 0.89
CA LEU A 39 -0.54 -19.31 -0.01
C LEU A 39 0.00 -17.88 0.00
N THR A 40 -0.90 -16.91 -0.02
CA THR A 40 -0.59 -15.49 0.11
C THR A 40 0.09 -15.19 1.44
N ALA A 41 -0.44 -15.72 2.55
CA ALA A 41 0.15 -15.60 3.87
C ALA A 41 1.53 -16.25 3.94
N ALA A 42 1.69 -17.45 3.38
CA ALA A 42 2.97 -18.16 3.31
C ALA A 42 4.02 -17.39 2.50
N GLY A 43 3.65 -16.79 1.36
CA GLY A 43 4.55 -15.95 0.58
C GLY A 43 4.95 -14.66 1.31
N ALA A 44 3.99 -13.99 1.97
CA ALA A 44 4.23 -12.72 2.66
C ALA A 44 5.05 -12.89 3.95
N THR A 45 4.78 -13.94 4.72
CA THR A 45 5.38 -14.15 6.06
C THR A 45 6.49 -15.20 6.08
N GLY A 46 6.47 -16.17 5.16
CA GLY A 46 7.40 -17.29 5.13
C GLY A 46 8.87 -16.88 5.12
N PRO A 47 9.31 -15.93 4.27
CA PRO A 47 10.68 -15.42 4.32
C PRO A 47 11.04 -14.76 5.65
N GLY A 48 10.08 -14.16 6.37
CA GLY A 48 10.29 -13.59 7.70
C GLY A 48 10.49 -14.69 8.74
N LEU A 49 9.58 -15.67 8.78
CA LEU A 49 9.66 -16.81 9.70
C LEU A 49 10.96 -17.60 9.52
N LEU A 50 11.35 -17.90 8.27
CA LEU A 50 12.60 -18.61 7.98
C LEU A 50 13.85 -17.85 8.48
N ARG A 51 13.80 -16.51 8.54
CA ARG A 51 14.88 -15.71 9.12
C ARG A 51 14.90 -15.78 10.65
N GLU A 52 13.74 -15.70 11.28
CA GLU A 52 13.61 -15.84 12.74
C GLU A 52 14.08 -17.22 13.23
N PHE A 53 13.80 -18.28 12.47
CA PHE A 53 14.31 -19.63 12.75
C PHE A 53 15.81 -19.80 12.43
N GLY A 54 16.49 -18.75 11.94
CA GLY A 54 17.92 -18.80 11.61
C GLY A 54 18.25 -19.57 10.33
N ALA A 55 17.26 -20.05 9.58
CA ALA A 55 17.45 -20.76 8.32
C ALA A 55 17.91 -19.83 7.18
N LEU A 56 17.67 -18.52 7.32
CA LEU A 56 18.10 -17.49 6.37
C LEU A 56 18.84 -16.36 7.08
N ARG A 57 20.03 -16.01 6.58
CA ARG A 57 20.81 -14.84 6.99
C ARG A 57 21.19 -14.01 5.76
N ASP A 58 20.18 -13.46 5.09
CA ASP A 58 20.31 -12.69 3.86
C ASP A 58 20.13 -11.18 4.04
N ARG A 59 19.75 -10.72 5.26
CA ARG A 59 19.54 -9.30 5.58
C ARG A 59 20.71 -8.72 6.35
N ASP A 60 21.02 -7.47 6.07
CA ASP A 60 21.88 -6.65 6.92
C ASP A 60 21.11 -6.16 8.17
N GLU A 61 21.84 -5.66 9.17
CA GLU A 61 21.25 -5.17 10.42
C GLU A 61 20.23 -4.05 10.20
N PHE A 62 20.45 -3.21 9.17
CA PHE A 62 19.56 -2.10 8.84
C PHE A 62 18.22 -2.59 8.31
N GLN A 63 18.22 -3.56 7.39
CA GLN A 63 17.02 -4.20 6.85
C GLN A 63 16.27 -4.98 7.92
N GLN A 64 16.99 -5.62 8.84
CA GLN A 64 16.36 -6.31 9.95
C GLN A 64 15.67 -5.33 10.91
N ARG A 65 16.33 -4.24 11.30
CA ARG A 65 15.72 -3.19 12.14
C ARG A 65 14.52 -2.51 11.46
N ALA A 66 14.63 -2.19 10.16
CA ALA A 66 13.53 -1.63 9.38
C ALA A 66 12.31 -2.57 9.35
N ALA A 67 12.54 -3.87 9.18
CA ALA A 67 11.47 -4.86 9.21
C ALA A 67 10.80 -4.97 10.58
N TYR A 68 11.56 -4.95 11.68
CA TYR A 68 10.99 -4.93 13.03
C TYR A 68 10.19 -3.67 13.31
N ARG A 69 10.68 -2.48 12.94
CA ARG A 69 9.93 -1.22 13.09
C ARG A 69 8.62 -1.23 12.30
N ALA A 70 8.66 -1.73 11.06
CA ALA A 70 7.46 -1.86 10.24
C ALA A 70 6.44 -2.84 10.84
N GLY A 71 6.91 -3.97 11.37
CA GLY A 71 6.06 -4.91 12.11
C GLY A 71 5.43 -4.27 13.35
N TYR A 72 6.21 -3.51 14.12
CA TYR A 72 5.74 -2.80 15.29
C TYR A 72 4.68 -1.72 14.97
N HIS A 73 4.89 -0.92 13.93
CA HIS A 73 3.91 0.06 13.47
C HIS A 73 2.60 -0.61 13.02
N ALA A 74 2.68 -1.71 12.26
CA ALA A 74 1.50 -2.46 11.84
C ALA A 74 0.73 -3.02 13.03
N PHE A 75 1.43 -3.56 14.03
CA PHE A 75 0.83 -4.03 15.27
C PHE A 75 0.11 -2.91 16.03
N LEU A 76 0.77 -1.76 16.22
CA LEU A 76 0.17 -0.62 16.93
C LEU A 76 -1.07 -0.08 16.22
N VAL A 77 -1.01 0.14 14.90
CA VAL A 77 -2.14 0.69 14.13
C VAL A 77 -3.31 -0.30 14.14
N CYS A 78 -3.07 -1.59 13.93
CA CYS A 78 -4.12 -2.60 14.02
C CYS A 78 -4.72 -2.72 15.42
N GLY A 79 -3.90 -2.62 16.47
CA GLY A 79 -4.36 -2.62 17.86
C GLY A 79 -5.29 -1.44 18.15
N VAL A 80 -4.85 -0.21 17.83
CA VAL A 80 -5.66 1.02 17.99
C VAL A 80 -6.96 0.92 17.18
N MET A 81 -6.87 0.48 15.92
CA MET A 81 -8.05 0.29 15.07
C MET A 81 -9.02 -0.72 15.68
N GLY A 82 -8.52 -1.83 16.24
CA GLY A 82 -9.37 -2.83 16.88
C GLY A 82 -10.09 -2.30 18.11
N PHE A 83 -9.41 -1.56 18.98
CA PHE A 83 -10.06 -0.90 20.12
C PHE A 83 -11.11 0.11 19.65
N ALA A 84 -10.80 0.92 18.63
CA ALA A 84 -11.74 1.89 18.08
C ALA A 84 -12.98 1.21 17.47
N LEU A 85 -12.80 0.11 16.74
CA LEU A 85 -13.90 -0.64 16.14
C LEU A 85 -14.79 -1.26 17.23
N VAL A 86 -14.19 -1.86 18.26
CA VAL A 86 -14.95 -2.42 19.40
C VAL A 86 -15.75 -1.33 20.11
N ALA A 87 -15.13 -0.18 20.41
CA ALA A 87 -15.82 0.96 21.01
C ALA A 87 -16.98 1.46 20.12
N PHE A 88 -16.74 1.57 18.81
CA PHE A 88 -17.75 1.99 17.85
C PHE A 88 -18.94 1.01 17.77
N LEU A 89 -18.69 -0.29 17.69
CA LEU A 89 -19.72 -1.31 17.62
C LEU A 89 -20.55 -1.36 18.91
N ARG A 90 -19.89 -1.24 20.07
CA ARG A 90 -20.55 -1.25 21.39
C ARG A 90 -21.33 0.02 21.69
N SER A 91 -20.99 1.16 21.09
CA SER A 91 -21.61 2.46 21.41
C SER A 91 -23.07 2.65 20.96
N ALA A 92 -23.58 1.85 20.02
CA ALA A 92 -24.92 2.05 19.46
C ALA A 92 -25.64 0.73 19.11
N ASP A 93 -25.34 -0.34 19.85
CA ASP A 93 -25.87 -1.70 19.64
C ASP A 93 -25.79 -2.14 18.17
N ARG A 94 -24.66 -1.85 17.54
CA ARG A 94 -24.42 -2.12 16.11
C ARG A 94 -23.99 -3.56 15.98
N GLY A 95 -24.91 -4.43 15.58
CA GLY A 95 -24.60 -5.82 15.22
C GLY A 95 -23.62 -5.90 14.06
N ILE A 96 -22.73 -6.91 14.08
CA ILE A 96 -21.87 -7.24 12.96
C ILE A 96 -22.72 -8.01 11.94
N LYS A 97 -22.97 -7.42 10.78
CA LYS A 97 -23.69 -8.09 9.68
C LYS A 97 -22.77 -9.02 8.91
N ASP A 98 -21.56 -8.55 8.60
CA ASP A 98 -20.62 -9.22 7.71
C ASP A 98 -19.23 -9.30 8.35
N PRO A 99 -18.91 -10.37 9.11
CA PRO A 99 -17.63 -10.48 9.82
C PRO A 99 -16.42 -10.57 8.88
N GLU A 100 -16.64 -11.04 7.65
CA GLU A 100 -15.62 -11.15 6.60
C GLU A 100 -15.13 -9.77 6.14
N GLU A 101 -16.01 -8.77 6.06
CA GLU A 101 -15.62 -7.39 5.70
C GLU A 101 -14.70 -6.79 6.77
N ILE A 102 -14.98 -7.09 8.05
CA ILE A 102 -14.14 -6.64 9.17
C ILE A 102 -12.77 -7.31 9.09
N ALA A 103 -12.71 -8.63 8.87
CA ALA A 103 -11.45 -9.34 8.71
C ALA A 103 -10.63 -8.78 7.54
N THR A 104 -11.29 -8.46 6.43
CA THR A 104 -10.65 -7.87 5.23
C THR A 104 -10.12 -6.47 5.53
N LEU A 105 -10.84 -5.65 6.29
CA LEU A 105 -10.38 -4.34 6.73
C LEU A 105 -9.11 -4.47 7.61
N PHE A 106 -9.11 -5.38 8.58
CA PHE A 106 -7.92 -5.64 9.40
C PHE A 106 -6.72 -6.08 8.57
N LEU A 107 -6.92 -7.05 7.67
CA LEU A 107 -5.85 -7.55 6.82
C LEU A 107 -5.30 -6.45 5.91
N SER A 108 -6.19 -5.65 5.31
CA SER A 108 -5.82 -4.52 4.45
C SER A 108 -5.02 -3.47 5.22
N THR A 109 -5.48 -3.07 6.41
CA THR A 109 -4.77 -2.11 7.26
C THR A 109 -3.40 -2.64 7.69
N LEU A 110 -3.33 -3.89 8.13
CA LEU A 110 -2.08 -4.52 8.56
C LEU A 110 -1.06 -4.51 7.42
N TRP A 111 -1.44 -5.01 6.25
CA TRP A 111 -0.57 -5.06 5.09
C TRP A 111 -0.18 -3.68 4.60
N PHE A 112 -1.13 -2.74 4.55
CA PHE A 112 -0.86 -1.38 4.13
C PHE A 112 0.18 -0.72 5.04
N VAL A 113 -0.03 -0.74 6.36
CA VAL A 113 0.87 -0.10 7.33
C VAL A 113 2.23 -0.76 7.32
N TRP A 114 2.27 -2.10 7.31
CA TRP A 114 3.52 -2.84 7.26
C TRP A 114 4.32 -2.52 6.00
N LEU A 115 3.67 -2.56 4.82
CA LEU A 115 4.33 -2.31 3.55
C LEU A 115 4.81 -0.86 3.45
N LEU A 116 3.94 0.10 3.78
CA LEU A 116 4.29 1.51 3.78
C LEU A 116 5.46 1.81 4.72
N SER A 117 5.41 1.33 5.97
CA SER A 117 6.49 1.55 6.93
C SER A 117 7.78 0.89 6.48
N SER A 118 7.73 -0.31 5.93
CA SER A 118 8.91 -1.01 5.40
C SER A 118 9.55 -0.23 4.26
N LEU A 119 8.73 0.29 3.34
CA LEU A 119 9.21 1.05 2.19
C LEU A 119 9.79 2.40 2.59
N LEU A 120 9.12 3.14 3.49
CA LEU A 120 9.62 4.41 4.00
C LEU A 120 10.96 4.27 4.71
N ASP A 121 11.11 3.26 5.58
CA ASP A 121 12.37 3.00 6.28
C ASP A 121 13.49 2.58 5.34
N TYR A 122 13.18 1.82 4.29
CA TYR A 122 14.19 1.27 3.40
C TYR A 122 14.64 2.24 2.30
N TRP A 123 13.70 2.96 1.67
CA TRP A 123 14.00 3.84 0.53
C TRP A 123 13.99 5.33 0.87
N GLY A 124 13.43 5.70 2.02
CA GLY A 124 13.14 7.07 2.37
C GLY A 124 11.86 7.60 1.68
N PRO A 125 11.28 8.71 2.19
CA PRO A 125 10.00 9.24 1.74
C PRO A 125 9.88 9.45 0.23
N GLN A 126 10.92 10.07 -0.35
CA GLN A 126 10.88 10.49 -1.75
C GLN A 126 10.89 9.32 -2.73
N LYS A 127 11.80 8.35 -2.53
CA LYS A 127 11.89 7.17 -3.40
C LYS A 127 10.68 6.26 -3.22
N THR A 128 10.14 6.15 -2.01
CA THR A 128 8.91 5.40 -1.73
C THR A 128 7.71 6.00 -2.44
N ALA A 129 7.48 7.30 -2.30
CA ALA A 129 6.38 7.98 -2.99
C ALA A 129 6.48 7.80 -4.51
N SER A 130 7.66 8.02 -5.09
CA SER A 130 7.87 7.84 -6.54
C SER A 130 7.61 6.40 -6.99
N ARG A 131 8.10 5.39 -6.27
CA ARG A 131 7.93 3.98 -6.63
C ARG A 131 6.50 3.48 -6.43
N MET A 132 5.83 3.91 -5.35
CA MET A 132 4.42 3.61 -5.14
C MET A 132 3.56 4.18 -6.28
N LEU A 133 3.76 5.45 -6.64
CA LEU A 133 3.03 6.09 -7.72
C LEU A 133 3.28 5.41 -9.08
N LEU A 134 4.53 5.01 -9.36
CA LEU A 134 4.83 4.20 -10.55
C LEU A 134 4.10 2.86 -10.50
N GLY A 135 4.14 2.15 -9.37
CA GLY A 135 3.45 0.87 -9.20
C GLY A 135 1.94 0.97 -9.41
N PHE A 136 1.30 2.00 -8.85
CA PHE A 136 -0.11 2.30 -9.07
C PHE A 136 -0.39 2.63 -10.54
N GLY A 137 0.41 3.51 -11.16
CA GLY A 137 0.26 3.87 -12.56
C GLY A 137 0.41 2.67 -13.50
N THR A 138 1.38 1.78 -13.25
CA THR A 138 1.59 0.58 -14.06
C THR A 138 0.50 -0.46 -13.84
N ALA A 139 0.09 -0.70 -12.59
CA ALA A 139 -0.99 -1.63 -12.29
C ALA A 139 -2.31 -1.15 -12.91
N TRP A 140 -2.61 0.14 -12.81
CA TRP A 140 -3.78 0.74 -13.44
C TRP A 140 -3.72 0.66 -14.96
N GLY A 141 -2.58 1.00 -15.57
CA GLY A 141 -2.39 0.87 -17.01
C GLY A 141 -2.58 -0.57 -17.49
N ALA A 142 -2.01 -1.55 -16.79
CA ALA A 142 -2.21 -2.96 -17.08
C ALA A 142 -3.69 -3.37 -16.95
N PHE A 143 -4.37 -2.93 -15.89
CA PHE A 143 -5.80 -3.17 -15.70
C PHE A 143 -6.64 -2.60 -16.85
N VAL A 144 -6.36 -1.38 -17.30
CA VAL A 144 -7.04 -0.75 -18.44
C VAL A 144 -6.82 -1.55 -19.73
N VAL A 145 -5.58 -1.97 -19.99
CA VAL A 145 -5.27 -2.78 -21.18
C VAL A 145 -6.01 -4.12 -21.11
N LEU A 146 -5.90 -4.85 -20.00
CA LEU A 146 -6.51 -6.17 -19.85
C LEU A 146 -8.05 -6.10 -19.93
N SER A 147 -8.67 -5.11 -19.28
CA SER A 147 -10.13 -4.91 -19.34
C SER A 147 -10.64 -4.58 -20.74
N ASN A 148 -9.79 -4.09 -21.65
CA ASN A 148 -10.16 -3.76 -23.03
C ASN A 148 -9.69 -4.81 -24.06
N THR A 149 -9.23 -5.99 -23.62
CA THR A 149 -8.82 -7.10 -24.50
C THR A 149 -9.86 -8.23 -24.61
N GLY A 150 -10.94 -8.17 -23.84
CA GLY A 150 -12.00 -9.18 -23.84
C GLY A 150 -13.11 -8.95 -24.88
N SER A 151 -14.21 -9.69 -24.73
CA SER A 151 -15.42 -9.53 -25.56
C SER A 151 -16.06 -8.13 -25.49
N GLU A 152 -15.67 -7.33 -24.52
CA GLU A 152 -16.11 -5.94 -24.32
C GLU A 152 -15.26 -4.91 -25.07
N TRP A 153 -14.43 -5.33 -26.03
CA TRP A 153 -13.55 -4.43 -26.75
C TRP A 153 -14.33 -3.34 -27.52
N GLY A 154 -14.27 -2.11 -27.00
CA GLY A 154 -14.93 -0.93 -27.57
C GLY A 154 -14.07 -0.13 -28.56
N GLY A 155 -12.96 -0.68 -29.06
CA GLY A 155 -12.02 -0.02 -29.99
C GLY A 155 -10.86 0.72 -29.31
N TRP A 156 -10.12 1.50 -30.08
CA TRP A 156 -8.93 2.24 -29.61
C TRP A 156 -9.24 3.46 -28.75
N GLN A 157 -10.43 4.05 -28.93
CA GLN A 157 -10.84 5.26 -28.21
C GLN A 157 -11.00 5.03 -26.69
N PRO A 158 -11.75 4.01 -26.22
CA PRO A 158 -11.84 3.72 -24.79
C PRO A 158 -10.49 3.36 -24.18
N LEU A 159 -9.68 2.57 -24.89
CA LEU A 159 -8.33 2.20 -24.45
C LEU A 159 -7.48 3.45 -24.21
N ALA A 160 -7.47 4.40 -25.14
CA ALA A 160 -6.74 5.65 -25.01
C ALA A 160 -7.28 6.50 -23.86
N MET A 161 -8.60 6.71 -23.80
CA MET A 161 -9.22 7.56 -22.76
C MET A 161 -9.03 7.01 -21.35
N HIS A 162 -9.20 5.70 -21.15
CA HIS A 162 -8.99 5.09 -19.85
C HIS A 162 -7.51 5.07 -19.44
N SER A 163 -6.59 4.95 -20.40
CA SER A 163 -5.14 4.99 -20.12
C SER A 163 -4.68 6.37 -19.66
N LEU A 164 -5.37 7.44 -20.06
CA LEU A 164 -5.09 8.79 -19.56
C LEU A 164 -5.23 8.91 -18.05
N LEU A 165 -6.05 8.06 -17.39
CA LEU A 165 -6.17 8.04 -15.94
C LEU A 165 -4.88 7.59 -15.24
N ALA A 166 -4.00 6.84 -15.93
CA ALA A 166 -2.70 6.45 -15.39
C ALA A 166 -1.67 7.59 -15.46
N VAL A 167 -1.81 8.53 -16.40
CA VAL A 167 -0.85 9.62 -16.66
C VAL A 167 -0.57 10.48 -15.43
N PRO A 168 -1.57 10.91 -14.63
CA PRO A 168 -1.32 11.66 -13.40
C PRO A 168 -0.38 10.94 -12.43
N PHE A 169 -0.45 9.60 -12.32
CA PHE A 169 0.43 8.84 -11.43
C PHE A 169 1.89 8.90 -11.89
N PHE A 170 2.14 8.77 -13.20
CA PHE A 170 3.49 8.91 -13.75
C PHE A 170 4.01 10.34 -13.63
N GLY A 171 3.14 11.33 -13.86
CA GLY A 171 3.45 12.75 -13.66
C GLY A 171 3.87 13.04 -12.22
N LEU A 172 3.06 12.61 -11.24
CA LEU A 172 3.35 12.77 -9.81
C LEU A 172 4.60 11.96 -9.38
N ALA A 173 4.80 10.77 -9.95
CA ALA A 173 6.01 9.98 -9.69
C ALA A 173 7.29 10.68 -10.17
N TRP A 174 7.20 11.44 -11.26
CA TRP A 174 8.29 12.24 -11.78
C TRP A 174 8.46 13.55 -11.00
N THR A 175 7.37 14.28 -10.71
CA THR A 175 7.45 15.53 -9.94
C THR A 175 7.88 15.29 -8.51
N SER A 176 7.57 14.16 -7.89
CA SER A 176 8.06 13.82 -6.54
C SER A 176 9.58 13.79 -6.46
N ARG A 177 10.28 13.51 -7.57
CA ARG A 177 11.75 13.56 -7.64
C ARG A 177 12.31 14.97 -7.75
N ARG A 178 11.61 15.88 -8.43
CA ARG A 178 12.07 17.26 -8.68
C ARG A 178 11.58 18.26 -7.64
N TRP A 179 10.31 18.15 -7.25
CA TRP A 179 9.60 19.03 -6.33
C TRP A 179 8.82 18.20 -5.29
N PRO A 180 9.53 17.56 -4.34
CA PRO A 180 8.91 16.67 -3.36
C PRO A 180 7.82 17.39 -2.55
N LYS A 181 8.05 18.64 -2.14
CA LYS A 181 7.09 19.43 -1.33
C LYS A 181 5.79 19.72 -2.07
N VAL A 182 5.89 20.24 -3.29
CA VAL A 182 4.72 20.57 -4.13
C VAL A 182 3.94 19.29 -4.42
N THR A 183 4.65 18.20 -4.75
CA THR A 183 4.01 16.91 -4.99
C THR A 183 3.35 16.37 -3.73
N GLY A 184 3.97 16.52 -2.56
CA GLY A 184 3.38 16.14 -1.28
C GLY A 184 2.09 16.88 -0.98
N LEU A 185 2.09 18.21 -1.15
CA LEU A 185 0.88 19.03 -1.00
C LEU A 185 -0.22 18.66 -2.02
N LEU A 186 0.16 18.40 -3.27
CA LEU A 186 -0.79 17.95 -4.29
C LEU A 186 -1.40 16.60 -3.92
N LEU A 187 -0.61 15.64 -3.41
CA LEU A 187 -1.10 14.34 -2.97
C LEU A 187 -2.06 14.48 -1.77
N LEU A 188 -1.76 15.37 -0.82
CA LEU A 188 -2.65 15.66 0.31
C LEU A 188 -3.96 16.32 -0.17
N ALA A 189 -3.88 17.29 -1.07
CA ALA A 189 -5.04 17.95 -1.67
C ALA A 189 -5.91 16.95 -2.44
N LEU A 190 -5.29 16.08 -3.24
CA LEU A 190 -5.97 15.03 -3.99
C LEU A 190 -6.63 14.01 -3.05
N SER A 191 -5.97 13.65 -1.96
CA SER A 191 -6.53 12.77 -0.93
C SER A 191 -7.77 13.41 -0.28
N GLY A 192 -7.69 14.69 0.07
CA GLY A 192 -8.82 15.47 0.60
C GLY A 192 -9.98 15.55 -0.40
N PHE A 193 -9.68 15.78 -1.68
CA PHE A 193 -10.67 15.76 -2.75
C PHE A 193 -11.37 14.40 -2.84
N PHE A 194 -10.64 13.29 -2.82
CA PHE A 194 -11.26 11.96 -2.86
C PHE A 194 -12.13 11.67 -1.62
N ILE A 195 -11.70 12.08 -0.42
CA ILE A 195 -12.51 11.95 0.81
C ILE A 195 -13.84 12.68 0.65
N TYR A 196 -13.79 13.92 0.12
CA TYR A 196 -14.98 14.73 -0.11
C TYR A 196 -15.87 14.14 -1.20
N PHE A 197 -15.30 13.82 -2.36
CA PHE A 197 -16.01 13.36 -3.55
C PHE A 197 -16.71 12.01 -3.33
N PHE A 198 -16.04 11.05 -2.69
CA PHE A 198 -16.65 9.75 -2.37
C PHE A 198 -17.66 9.82 -1.22
N GLY A 199 -17.96 11.03 -0.70
CA GLY A 199 -19.04 11.24 0.27
C GLY A 199 -18.85 10.42 1.53
N PHE A 200 -17.61 10.27 1.98
CA PHE A 200 -17.21 9.34 3.04
C PHE A 200 -18.02 9.53 4.33
N LEU A 201 -18.45 10.75 4.61
CA LEU A 201 -19.25 11.13 5.78
C LEU A 201 -20.77 10.97 5.61
N ARG A 202 -21.27 10.50 4.46
CA ARG A 202 -22.70 10.54 4.09
C ARG A 202 -23.37 9.17 3.85
N GLY A 203 -22.80 8.05 4.29
CA GLY A 203 -23.37 6.70 4.05
C GLY A 203 -23.74 5.91 5.32
N GLY A 204 -24.73 5.00 5.22
CA GLY A 204 -25.08 4.02 6.26
C GLY A 204 -24.33 2.68 6.17
N TYR A 205 -24.40 1.86 7.22
CA TYR A 205 -23.77 0.52 7.35
C TYR A 205 -24.57 -0.54 6.56
N PRO A 206 -24.01 -1.51 5.79
CA PRO A 206 -22.61 -2.01 5.67
C PRO A 206 -21.75 -1.41 4.55
N ALA A 207 -22.32 -0.54 3.69
CA ALA A 207 -21.57 0.16 2.65
C ALA A 207 -20.36 0.98 3.17
N GLN A 208 -20.27 1.17 4.48
CA GLN A 208 -19.20 1.91 5.14
C GLN A 208 -17.90 1.10 5.29
N ILE A 209 -17.90 -0.20 5.60
CA ILE A 209 -16.65 -0.98 5.75
C ILE A 209 -15.94 -1.13 4.41
N THR A 210 -16.67 -1.51 3.36
CA THR A 210 -16.11 -1.57 2.00
C THR A 210 -15.50 -0.22 1.58
N ARG A 211 -16.12 0.91 1.94
CA ARG A 211 -15.53 2.25 1.72
C ARG A 211 -14.25 2.46 2.51
N TRP A 212 -14.16 2.00 3.76
CA TRP A 212 -12.93 2.05 4.56
C TRP A 212 -11.80 1.21 3.92
N ILE A 213 -12.11 0.03 3.40
CA ILE A 213 -11.13 -0.81 2.69
C ILE A 213 -10.59 -0.07 1.47
N VAL A 214 -11.48 0.46 0.62
CA VAL A 214 -11.07 1.27 -0.56
C VAL A 214 -10.24 2.47 -0.12
N PHE A 215 -10.64 3.15 0.96
CA PHE A 215 -9.90 4.28 1.49
C PHE A 215 -8.47 3.91 1.91
N VAL A 216 -8.32 2.84 2.71
CA VAL A 216 -7.02 2.36 3.16
C VAL A 216 -6.12 1.97 1.98
N LEU A 217 -6.67 1.31 0.96
CA LEU A 217 -5.90 0.79 -0.16
C LEU A 217 -5.60 1.83 -1.25
N PHE A 218 -6.49 2.80 -1.49
CA PHE A 218 -6.33 3.80 -2.55
C PHE A 218 -5.93 5.19 -2.03
N VAL A 219 -6.60 5.70 -1.01
CA VAL A 219 -6.33 7.06 -0.48
C VAL A 219 -5.20 7.03 0.54
N GLY A 220 -5.11 5.97 1.35
CA GLY A 220 -4.05 5.75 2.33
C GLY A 220 -2.64 5.95 1.76
N PRO A 221 -2.25 5.30 0.65
CA PRO A 221 -0.93 5.48 0.05
C PRO A 221 -0.65 6.91 -0.40
N LEU A 222 -1.65 7.60 -0.96
CA LEU A 222 -1.52 8.99 -1.42
C LEU A 222 -1.34 9.93 -0.22
N LEU A 223 -2.14 9.75 0.82
CA LEU A 223 -2.09 10.56 2.03
C LEU A 223 -0.77 10.34 2.77
N ALA A 224 -0.36 9.09 2.95
CA ALA A 224 0.90 8.75 3.61
C ALA A 224 2.12 9.24 2.83
N SER A 225 2.15 9.04 1.51
CA SER A 225 3.22 9.55 0.64
C SER A 225 3.25 11.08 0.64
N GLY A 226 2.08 11.72 0.62
CA GLY A 226 1.93 13.17 0.71
C GLY A 226 2.50 13.72 2.01
N ALA A 227 2.06 13.16 3.15
CA ALA A 227 2.53 13.53 4.46
C ALA A 227 4.05 13.33 4.59
N ALA A 228 4.56 12.16 4.20
CA ALA A 228 5.99 11.85 4.28
C ALA A 228 6.86 12.81 3.45
N LEU A 229 6.41 13.18 2.24
CA LEU A 229 7.10 14.17 1.38
C LEU A 229 7.06 15.59 1.97
N THR A 230 5.98 15.98 2.64
CA THR A 230 5.88 17.31 3.27
C THR A 230 6.67 17.41 4.57
N LEU A 231 6.73 16.33 5.36
CA LEU A 231 7.37 16.28 6.67
C LEU A 231 8.89 16.08 6.61
N GLN A 232 9.45 15.71 5.46
CA GLN A 232 10.88 15.47 5.23
C GLN A 232 11.78 16.67 5.62
N ARG A 233 11.22 17.86 5.87
CA ARG A 233 11.94 19.08 6.27
C ARG A 233 12.50 19.06 7.70
N TRP A 234 11.92 18.31 8.63
CA TRP A 234 12.37 18.39 10.04
C TRP A 234 13.72 17.74 10.30
N ALA A 235 14.16 16.79 9.45
CA ALA A 235 15.42 16.09 9.65
C ALA A 235 16.63 16.72 8.96
N ASN A 236 16.41 17.59 7.95
CA ASN A 236 17.48 18.16 7.13
C ASN A 236 17.76 19.64 7.41
N ASP A 237 16.89 20.32 8.18
CA ASP A 237 17.11 21.71 8.61
C ASP A 237 17.87 21.76 9.97
N GLU A 238 18.23 20.62 10.57
CA GLU A 238 19.02 20.47 11.82
C GLU A 238 20.47 19.95 11.61
N GLU A 239 20.91 19.75 10.37
CA GLU A 239 22.31 19.43 10.00
C GLU A 239 22.99 20.63 9.31
#